data_AF-A0A3E0KYE8-F1
#
_entry.id   AF-A0A3E0KYE8-F1
#
_cell.length_a   1.000
_cell.length_b   1.000
_cell.length_c   1.000
_cell.angle_alpha   90.00
_cell.angle_beta   90.00
_cell.angle_gamma   90.00
#
_symmetry.space_group_name_H-M   'P 1'
#
loop_
_entity.id
_entity.type
_entity.pdbx_description
1 polymer ?
#
loop_
_entity_poly.entity_id
_entity_poly.type
_entity_poly.pdbx_seq_one_letter_code
_entity_poly.pdbx_strand_id
1 'polypeptide(L)'
;MKIKQLGILSVGVALATLGTGAAQAALVVVPPGLNPGDQYRLVFVTDGTRNATSTNINDYNNFVTSQVTGSALATQLTTAGFNLGTITWKAIGSTSATSAKVNTGTDGSQPDVPIYLIDGNKVANNNADLWDGSIAKSIDRTQIDTSKNASVWTGTQAGGSTGSPLGNAIGFPPTANMGATNQTNSDWINAVNFVGVGQSAYLYGMSSVLTVPSAAVSVPEPSSLLGFITLGGLMLGGAVRKARK
;
A
#
# COMPACT_ATOMS: atom_id res chain seq x y z
N MET A 1 35.78 63.27 -39.54
CA MET A 1 35.79 61.83 -39.84
C MET A 1 34.67 61.18 -39.04
N LYS A 2 33.63 60.67 -39.72
CA LYS A 2 32.41 60.12 -39.09
C LYS A 2 32.66 58.66 -38.71
N ILE A 3 32.52 58.30 -37.43
CA ILE A 3 32.48 56.90 -36.98
C ILE A 3 31.18 56.69 -36.20
N LYS A 4 30.34 55.81 -36.76
CA LYS A 4 29.09 55.31 -36.19
C LYS A 4 29.43 54.33 -35.05
N GLN A 5 28.80 54.46 -33.89
CA GLN A 5 28.75 53.38 -32.90
C GLN A 5 27.36 52.74 -32.91
N LEU A 6 27.38 51.43 -33.19
CA LEU A 6 26.27 50.50 -33.29
C LEU A 6 25.60 50.27 -31.93
N GLY A 7 24.27 50.24 -31.90
CA GLY A 7 23.49 49.78 -30.77
C GLY A 7 23.66 48.28 -30.57
N ILE A 8 23.88 47.86 -29.32
CA ILE A 8 23.84 46.47 -28.90
C ILE A 8 22.45 46.20 -28.35
N LEU A 9 21.66 45.45 -29.12
CA LEU A 9 20.42 44.84 -28.63
C LEU A 9 20.77 43.78 -27.57
N SER A 10 20.34 44.02 -26.34
CA SER A 10 20.35 43.05 -25.25
C SER A 10 19.34 41.93 -25.54
N VAL A 11 19.82 40.78 -26.00
CA VAL A 11 19.04 39.55 -26.08
C VAL A 11 18.93 38.96 -24.66
N GLY A 12 17.78 39.14 -24.03
CA GLY A 12 17.44 38.45 -22.79
C GLY A 12 17.26 36.96 -23.06
N VAL A 13 18.20 36.15 -22.58
CA VAL A 13 18.02 34.69 -22.52
C VAL A 13 17.14 34.41 -21.31
N ALA A 14 15.85 34.20 -21.54
CA ALA A 14 14.95 33.64 -20.54
C ALA A 14 15.29 32.16 -20.36
N LEU A 15 16.00 31.84 -19.27
CA LEU A 15 16.28 30.47 -18.87
C LEU A 15 14.98 29.86 -18.30
N ALA A 16 14.20 29.21 -19.17
CA ALA A 16 13.05 28.43 -18.75
C ALA A 16 13.54 27.15 -18.06
N THR A 17 13.59 27.17 -16.72
CA THR A 17 13.72 25.94 -15.93
C THR A 17 12.41 25.16 -16.08
N LEU A 18 12.36 24.29 -17.08
CA LEU A 18 11.39 23.20 -17.15
C LEU A 18 11.62 22.34 -15.91
N GLY A 19 10.80 22.54 -14.88
CA GLY A 19 10.72 21.64 -13.75
C GLY A 19 10.27 20.28 -14.26
N THR A 20 11.20 19.35 -14.40
CA THR A 20 10.88 17.94 -14.56
C THR A 20 10.33 17.46 -13.23
N GLY A 21 9.04 17.67 -12.99
CA GLY A 21 8.32 16.92 -11.98
C GLY A 21 8.41 15.46 -12.40
N ALA A 22 9.28 14.69 -11.74
CA ALA A 22 9.25 13.24 -11.87
C ALA A 22 7.82 12.82 -11.52
N ALA A 23 7.13 12.19 -12.46
CA ALA A 23 5.88 11.51 -12.16
C ALA A 23 6.23 10.44 -11.12
N GLN A 24 5.99 10.74 -9.86
CA GLN A 24 6.04 9.74 -8.81
C GLN A 24 4.93 8.75 -9.16
N ALA A 25 5.32 7.50 -9.44
CA ALA A 25 4.35 6.40 -9.42
C ALA A 25 3.60 6.55 -8.09
N ALA A 26 2.27 6.56 -8.15
CA ALA A 26 1.44 6.74 -6.97
C ALA A 26 1.06 5.36 -6.43
N LEU A 27 0.94 5.25 -5.12
CA LEU A 27 0.38 4.07 -4.46
C LEU A 27 -0.94 3.65 -5.12
N VAL A 28 -0.97 2.43 -5.66
CA VAL A 28 -2.17 1.81 -6.25
C VAL A 28 -2.56 0.64 -5.37
N VAL A 29 -3.36 0.95 -4.35
CA VAL A 29 -3.81 -0.04 -3.36
C VAL A 29 -4.98 -0.88 -3.85
N VAL A 30 -5.74 -0.40 -4.85
CA VAL A 30 -6.72 -1.21 -5.61
C VAL A 30 -6.16 -1.40 -7.01
N PRO A 31 -5.55 -2.57 -7.31
CA PRO A 31 -4.97 -2.85 -8.61
C PRO A 31 -5.96 -2.70 -9.77
N PRO A 32 -5.52 -2.18 -10.93
CA PRO A 32 -6.38 -2.06 -12.11
C PRO A 32 -6.91 -3.43 -12.56
N GLY A 33 -8.17 -3.47 -12.98
CA GLY A 33 -8.81 -4.69 -13.48
C GLY A 33 -9.45 -5.57 -12.41
N LEU A 34 -9.39 -5.19 -11.13
CA LEU A 34 -10.20 -5.79 -10.07
C LEU A 34 -11.54 -5.05 -9.95
N ASN A 35 -12.62 -5.82 -9.86
CA ASN A 35 -13.98 -5.34 -9.65
C ASN A 35 -14.32 -5.30 -8.16
N PRO A 36 -15.33 -4.51 -7.74
CA PRO A 36 -15.88 -4.60 -6.39
C PRO A 36 -16.21 -6.05 -5.98
N GLY A 37 -15.75 -6.46 -4.80
CA GLY A 37 -15.89 -7.83 -4.31
C GLY A 37 -14.73 -8.77 -4.67
N ASP A 38 -13.87 -8.42 -5.62
CA ASP A 38 -12.69 -9.22 -5.93
C ASP A 38 -11.71 -9.24 -4.74
N GLN A 39 -11.04 -10.38 -4.55
CA GLN A 39 -10.11 -10.58 -3.44
C GLN A 39 -8.66 -10.59 -3.90
N TYR A 40 -7.78 -10.00 -3.10
CA TYR A 40 -6.35 -9.89 -3.39
C TYR A 40 -5.55 -9.64 -2.10
N ARG A 41 -4.22 -9.61 -2.19
CA ARG A 41 -3.32 -9.17 -1.11
C ARG A 41 -2.39 -8.09 -1.60
N LEU A 42 -1.93 -7.25 -0.68
CA LEU A 42 -0.86 -6.28 -0.91
C LEU A 42 0.44 -6.73 -0.26
N VAL A 43 1.56 -6.49 -0.95
CA VAL A 43 2.91 -6.67 -0.43
C VAL A 43 3.76 -5.42 -0.62
N PHE A 44 4.73 -5.24 0.27
CA PHE A 44 5.70 -4.15 0.24
C PHE A 44 6.97 -4.54 1.01
N VAL A 45 8.04 -3.75 0.87
CA VAL A 45 9.23 -3.81 1.75
C VAL A 45 9.20 -2.65 2.75
N THR A 46 9.53 -2.86 4.01
CA THR A 46 9.51 -1.79 5.01
C THR A 46 10.51 -0.68 4.67
N ASP A 47 10.21 0.58 5.01
CA ASP A 47 11.20 1.67 4.98
C ASP A 47 12.09 1.68 6.23
N GLY A 48 11.54 1.28 7.38
CA GLY A 48 12.32 1.03 8.59
C GLY A 48 13.08 -0.29 8.53
N THR A 49 14.12 -0.39 9.35
CA THR A 49 14.90 -1.62 9.54
C THR A 49 14.78 -2.13 10.97
N ARG A 50 14.98 -3.44 11.15
CA ARG A 50 15.18 -4.05 12.46
C ARG A 50 16.14 -5.23 12.39
N ASN A 51 16.63 -5.63 13.56
CA ASN A 51 17.41 -6.86 13.69
C ASN A 51 16.51 -8.12 13.64
N ALA A 52 17.17 -9.27 13.50
CA ALA A 52 16.57 -10.59 13.41
C ALA A 52 16.82 -11.44 14.67
N THR A 53 16.93 -10.83 15.85
CA THR A 53 17.29 -11.54 17.10
C THR A 53 16.10 -12.17 17.82
N SER A 54 14.87 -11.74 17.55
CA SER A 54 13.68 -12.29 18.22
C SER A 54 13.30 -13.66 17.67
N THR A 55 12.99 -14.60 18.56
CA THR A 55 12.42 -15.91 18.22
C THR A 55 10.90 -15.89 18.06
N ASN A 56 10.24 -14.78 18.42
CA ASN A 56 8.80 -14.64 18.35
C ASN A 56 8.38 -13.97 17.02
N ILE A 57 7.62 -14.70 16.19
CA ILE A 57 7.17 -14.17 14.89
C ILE A 57 6.30 -12.90 15.03
N ASN A 58 5.58 -12.77 16.15
CA ASN A 58 4.72 -11.62 16.39
C ASN A 58 5.49 -10.32 16.53
N ASP A 59 6.75 -10.35 16.97
CA ASP A 59 7.55 -9.13 17.03
C ASP A 59 7.75 -8.56 15.63
N TYR A 60 8.02 -9.41 14.64
CA TYR A 60 8.20 -9.00 13.25
C TYR A 60 6.88 -8.54 12.61
N ASN A 61 5.77 -9.22 12.91
CA ASN A 61 4.44 -8.79 12.48
C ASN A 61 4.07 -7.41 13.06
N ASN A 62 4.35 -7.18 14.35
CA ASN A 62 4.12 -5.90 15.01
C ASN A 62 4.98 -4.80 14.40
N PHE A 63 6.24 -5.10 14.07
CA PHE A 63 7.10 -4.17 13.37
C PHE A 63 6.53 -3.80 12.00
N VAL A 64 6.20 -4.77 11.15
CA VAL A 64 5.59 -4.51 9.82
C VAL A 64 4.29 -3.72 9.96
N THR A 65 3.43 -4.06 10.93
CA THR A 65 2.20 -3.30 11.21
C THR A 65 2.51 -1.85 11.57
N SER A 66 3.51 -1.61 12.43
CA SER A 66 3.92 -0.24 12.81
C SER A 66 4.44 0.58 11.64
N GLN A 67 5.01 -0.06 10.61
CA GLN A 67 5.45 0.64 9.41
C GLN A 67 4.27 1.19 8.61
N VAL A 68 3.15 0.46 8.56
CA VAL A 68 1.95 0.87 7.84
C VAL A 68 1.13 1.90 8.61
N THR A 69 1.05 1.79 9.93
CA THR A 69 0.28 2.72 10.77
C THR A 69 0.71 4.17 10.56
N GLY A 70 -0.22 5.02 10.09
CA GLY A 70 0.05 6.44 9.82
C GLY A 70 0.90 6.72 8.57
N SER A 71 1.23 5.70 7.78
CA SER A 71 1.97 5.87 6.51
C SER A 71 1.07 6.31 5.35
N ALA A 72 1.69 6.68 4.23
CA ALA A 72 0.98 6.99 2.99
C ALA A 72 0.14 5.79 2.49
N LEU A 73 0.61 4.55 2.67
CA LEU A 73 -0.17 3.34 2.37
C LEU A 73 -1.47 3.27 3.18
N ALA A 74 -1.43 3.57 4.48
CA ALA A 74 -2.63 3.60 5.30
C ALA A 74 -3.61 4.68 4.85
N THR A 75 -3.11 5.88 4.55
CA THR A 75 -3.94 6.97 3.99
C THR A 75 -4.60 6.55 2.69
N GLN A 76 -3.84 5.96 1.77
CA GLN A 76 -4.35 5.56 0.46
C GLN A 76 -5.39 4.43 0.57
N LEU A 77 -5.21 3.48 1.50
CA LEU A 77 -6.22 2.45 1.80
C LEU A 77 -7.51 3.07 2.34
N THR A 78 -7.42 4.02 3.27
CA THR A 78 -8.61 4.74 3.75
C THR A 78 -9.31 5.50 2.63
N THR A 79 -8.56 6.22 1.79
CA THR A 79 -9.11 6.93 0.63
C THR A 79 -9.79 5.97 -0.37
N ALA A 80 -9.25 4.77 -0.54
CA ALA A 80 -9.84 3.73 -1.38
C ALA A 80 -11.06 3.02 -0.73
N GLY A 81 -11.47 3.41 0.48
CA GLY A 81 -12.68 2.89 1.15
C GLY A 81 -12.44 1.67 2.03
N PHE A 82 -11.20 1.33 2.36
CA PHE A 82 -10.90 0.24 3.28
C PHE A 82 -11.04 0.66 4.74
N ASN A 83 -11.57 -0.24 5.57
CA ASN A 83 -11.48 -0.13 7.02
C ASN A 83 -10.12 -0.67 7.49
N LEU A 84 -9.22 0.21 7.93
CA LEU A 84 -7.89 -0.20 8.40
C LEU A 84 -7.95 -1.17 9.60
N GLY A 85 -8.99 -1.10 10.43
CA GLY A 85 -9.15 -1.98 11.59
C GLY A 85 -9.40 -3.45 11.25
N THR A 86 -9.73 -3.77 10.00
CA THR A 86 -9.91 -5.16 9.53
C THR A 86 -8.70 -5.69 8.76
N ILE A 87 -7.70 -4.84 8.47
CA ILE A 87 -6.51 -5.24 7.73
C ILE A 87 -5.43 -5.60 8.75
N THR A 88 -4.95 -6.84 8.67
CA THR A 88 -3.76 -7.26 9.42
C THR A 88 -2.55 -7.26 8.50
N TRP A 89 -1.39 -6.93 9.06
CA TRP A 89 -0.12 -6.96 8.33
C TRP A 89 0.83 -7.94 9.01
N LYS A 90 1.44 -8.80 8.22
CA LYS A 90 2.36 -9.83 8.70
C LYS A 90 3.66 -9.76 7.93
N ALA A 91 4.76 -10.05 8.62
CA ALA A 91 6.05 -10.18 7.99
C ALA A 91 6.09 -11.44 7.11
N ILE A 92 6.67 -11.32 5.91
CA ILE A 92 7.04 -12.51 5.13
C ILE A 92 8.37 -13.01 5.69
N GLY A 93 8.29 -13.83 6.73
CA GLY A 93 9.46 -14.42 7.35
C GLY A 93 9.13 -15.61 8.25
N SER A 94 10.14 -16.43 8.53
CA SER A 94 10.03 -17.64 9.33
C SER A 94 10.85 -17.52 10.62
N THR A 95 10.28 -18.00 11.71
CA THR A 95 11.02 -18.35 12.93
C THR A 95 11.15 -19.88 13.02
N SER A 96 11.84 -20.39 14.04
CA SER A 96 11.88 -21.84 14.30
C SER A 96 10.50 -22.44 14.59
N ALA A 97 9.57 -21.65 15.13
CA ALA A 97 8.23 -22.09 15.51
C ALA A 97 7.17 -21.93 14.40
N THR A 98 7.40 -21.07 13.40
CA THR A 98 6.40 -20.75 12.38
C THR A 98 7.06 -20.39 11.06
N SER A 99 6.65 -21.04 9.98
CA SER A 99 7.10 -20.72 8.63
C SER A 99 6.40 -19.48 8.08
N ALA A 100 7.01 -18.82 7.10
CA ALA A 100 6.43 -17.66 6.45
C ALA A 100 5.03 -17.97 5.88
N LYS A 101 4.86 -19.13 5.21
CA LYS A 101 3.56 -19.55 4.67
C LYS A 101 2.46 -19.62 5.71
N VAL A 102 2.75 -20.22 6.87
CA VAL A 102 1.79 -20.32 7.97
C VAL A 102 1.54 -18.93 8.55
N ASN A 103 2.60 -18.13 8.75
CA ASN A 103 2.47 -16.78 9.28
C ASN A 103 1.53 -15.93 8.39
N THR A 104 1.78 -15.84 7.10
CA THR A 104 1.00 -15.02 6.15
C THR A 104 -0.35 -15.64 5.76
N GLY A 105 -0.63 -16.88 6.18
CA GLY A 105 -1.83 -17.63 5.81
C GLY A 105 -1.85 -17.94 4.31
N THR A 106 -0.70 -18.28 3.74
CA THR A 106 -0.52 -18.67 2.33
C THR A 106 -0.12 -20.15 2.21
N ASP A 107 -0.37 -20.93 3.26
CA ASP A 107 -0.16 -22.38 3.36
C ASP A 107 -1.38 -23.19 2.88
N GLY A 108 -2.39 -22.53 2.29
CA GLY A 108 -3.67 -23.12 1.89
C GLY A 108 -4.78 -22.95 2.92
N SER A 109 -4.51 -22.33 4.09
CA SER A 109 -5.53 -22.07 5.12
C SER A 109 -6.45 -20.87 4.83
N GLN A 110 -6.13 -20.06 3.81
CA GLN A 110 -6.90 -18.88 3.39
C GLN A 110 -7.12 -18.91 1.88
N PRO A 111 -8.06 -18.09 1.36
CA PRO A 111 -8.29 -17.97 -0.07
C PRO A 111 -7.00 -17.78 -0.88
N ASP A 112 -6.94 -18.51 -1.99
CA ASP A 112 -5.86 -18.44 -2.96
C ASP A 112 -6.14 -17.28 -3.92
N VAL A 113 -5.49 -16.14 -3.68
CA VAL A 113 -5.81 -14.85 -4.30
C VAL A 113 -4.55 -14.19 -4.86
N PRO A 114 -4.66 -13.39 -5.93
CA PRO A 114 -3.51 -12.69 -6.49
C PRO A 114 -2.89 -11.71 -5.50
N ILE A 115 -1.58 -11.53 -5.63
CA ILE A 115 -0.76 -10.72 -4.75
C ILE A 115 -0.15 -9.58 -5.55
N TYR A 116 -0.36 -8.36 -5.09
CA TYR A 116 0.08 -7.15 -5.78
C TYR A 116 1.05 -6.37 -4.92
N LEU A 117 2.04 -5.78 -5.58
CA LEU A 117 2.83 -4.71 -5.01
C LEU A 117 1.93 -3.49 -4.83
N ILE A 118 2.26 -2.66 -3.84
CA ILE A 118 1.52 -1.42 -3.51
C ILE A 118 1.57 -0.33 -4.61
N ASP A 119 2.25 -0.58 -5.73
CA ASP A 119 2.20 0.24 -6.95
C ASP A 119 1.25 -0.33 -8.02
N GLY A 120 0.48 -1.36 -7.67
CA GLY A 120 -0.53 -2.00 -8.53
C GLY A 120 0.02 -3.10 -9.44
N ASN A 121 1.34 -3.34 -9.47
CA ASN A 121 1.91 -4.42 -10.26
C ASN A 121 1.67 -5.78 -9.58
N LYS A 122 1.32 -6.79 -10.37
CA LYS A 122 1.12 -8.15 -9.87
C LYS A 122 2.47 -8.80 -9.55
N VAL A 123 2.62 -9.29 -8.32
CA VAL A 123 3.79 -10.01 -7.82
C VAL A 123 3.61 -11.51 -7.99
N ALA A 124 2.42 -12.02 -7.69
CA ALA A 124 2.07 -13.42 -7.88
C ALA A 124 0.61 -13.58 -8.31
N ASN A 125 0.34 -14.59 -9.13
CA ASN A 125 -1.00 -14.94 -9.58
C ASN A 125 -1.87 -15.46 -8.44
N ASN A 126 -1.27 -16.11 -7.45
CA ASN A 126 -1.93 -16.65 -6.26
C ASN A 126 -0.91 -16.96 -5.15
N ASN A 127 -1.36 -17.58 -4.04
CA ASN A 127 -0.48 -17.95 -2.92
C ASN A 127 0.52 -19.03 -3.33
N ALA A 128 0.14 -19.99 -4.18
CA ALA A 128 1.05 -21.05 -4.61
C ALA A 128 2.19 -20.52 -5.50
N ASP A 129 1.86 -19.64 -6.45
CA ASP A 129 2.77 -18.94 -7.36
C ASP A 129 3.82 -18.13 -6.59
N LEU A 130 3.44 -17.50 -5.46
CA LEU A 130 4.41 -16.79 -4.60
C LEU A 130 5.57 -17.69 -4.12
N TRP A 131 5.33 -18.98 -3.93
CA TRP A 131 6.28 -19.93 -3.32
C TRP A 131 6.85 -20.96 -4.30
N ASP A 132 6.64 -20.78 -5.61
CA ASP A 132 7.07 -21.75 -6.63
C ASP A 132 8.55 -21.63 -7.03
N GLY A 133 9.23 -20.60 -6.53
CA GLY A 133 10.62 -20.30 -6.81
C GLY A 133 10.85 -18.99 -7.57
N SER A 134 9.78 -18.34 -8.05
CA SER A 134 9.87 -17.02 -8.67
C SER A 134 8.67 -16.12 -8.37
N ILE A 135 8.81 -14.83 -8.66
CA ILE A 135 7.73 -13.84 -8.61
C ILE A 135 7.74 -13.02 -9.90
N ALA A 136 6.57 -12.57 -10.35
CA ALA A 136 6.45 -11.79 -11.59
C ALA A 136 7.03 -10.38 -11.47
N LYS A 137 7.06 -9.82 -10.26
CA LYS A 137 7.54 -8.47 -9.96
C LYS A 137 8.30 -8.44 -8.64
N SER A 138 9.44 -7.77 -8.64
CA SER A 138 10.27 -7.54 -7.45
C SER A 138 9.52 -6.75 -6.38
N ILE A 139 9.67 -7.11 -5.11
CA ILE A 139 9.02 -6.39 -3.98
C ILE A 139 9.96 -5.27 -3.52
N ASP A 140 10.01 -4.19 -4.28
CA ASP A 140 10.98 -3.09 -4.08
C ASP A 140 10.34 -1.78 -3.62
N ARG A 141 9.05 -1.75 -3.31
CA ARG A 141 8.35 -0.54 -2.89
C ARG A 141 8.08 -0.50 -1.40
N THR A 142 8.38 0.64 -0.79
CA THR A 142 8.07 0.92 0.61
C THR A 142 6.67 1.44 0.81
N GLN A 143 6.15 1.33 2.04
CA GLN A 143 4.83 1.82 2.43
C GLN A 143 4.65 3.35 2.33
N ILE A 144 5.72 4.07 1.98
CA ILE A 144 5.74 5.51 1.65
C ILE A 144 6.09 5.76 0.17
N ASP A 145 5.98 4.74 -0.67
CA ASP A 145 6.16 4.75 -2.12
C ASP A 145 7.59 5.04 -2.64
N THR A 146 8.60 4.86 -1.79
CA THR A 146 10.00 4.88 -2.23
C THR A 146 10.42 3.51 -2.77
N SER A 147 11.20 3.47 -3.86
CA SER A 147 11.87 2.24 -4.30
C SER A 147 13.06 1.96 -3.39
N LYS A 148 13.27 0.69 -3.07
CA LYS A 148 14.31 0.21 -2.17
C LYS A 148 15.04 -0.96 -2.82
N ASN A 149 16.34 -0.80 -3.05
CA ASN A 149 17.24 -1.90 -3.37
C ASN A 149 18.02 -2.26 -2.10
N ALA A 150 17.63 -3.37 -1.46
CA ALA A 150 18.21 -3.78 -0.19
C ALA A 150 18.06 -5.27 0.08
N SER A 151 18.82 -5.75 1.06
CA SER A 151 18.61 -7.06 1.67
C SER A 151 17.47 -7.00 2.69
N VAL A 152 16.67 -8.06 2.73
CA VAL A 152 15.56 -8.21 3.67
C VAL A 152 15.77 -9.44 4.56
N TRP A 153 15.37 -9.35 5.82
CA TRP A 153 15.27 -10.52 6.67
C TRP A 153 14.09 -11.39 6.25
N THR A 154 14.33 -12.69 6.12
CA THR A 154 13.27 -13.64 5.77
C THR A 154 13.31 -14.84 6.70
N GLY A 155 14.48 -15.44 6.91
CA GLY A 155 14.59 -16.72 7.60
C GLY A 155 13.90 -17.88 6.86
N THR A 156 13.61 -17.69 5.58
CA THR A 156 12.69 -18.52 4.79
C THR A 156 13.41 -19.11 3.58
N GLN A 157 13.08 -20.34 3.22
CA GLN A 157 13.54 -20.97 1.98
C GLN A 157 12.61 -20.61 0.81
N ALA A 158 13.04 -20.82 -0.44
CA ALA A 158 12.26 -20.47 -1.63
C ALA A 158 10.80 -20.99 -1.61
N GLY A 159 10.58 -22.21 -1.09
CA GLY A 159 9.25 -22.81 -0.97
C GLY A 159 8.40 -22.29 0.21
N GLY A 160 8.82 -21.23 0.89
CA GLY A 160 8.09 -20.60 2.00
C GLY A 160 8.16 -21.33 3.34
N SER A 161 8.94 -22.41 3.41
CA SER A 161 9.27 -23.13 4.64
C SER A 161 10.37 -22.43 5.44
N THR A 162 10.53 -22.78 6.71
CA THR A 162 11.62 -22.26 7.56
C THR A 162 12.98 -22.68 7.02
N GLY A 163 13.89 -21.71 6.86
CA GLY A 163 15.31 -21.90 6.53
C GLY A 163 16.18 -21.77 7.78
N SER A 164 17.26 -20.98 7.71
CA SER A 164 17.92 -20.46 8.91
C SER A 164 17.03 -19.37 9.48
N PRO A 165 16.30 -19.63 10.58
CA PRO A 165 15.17 -18.81 10.98
C PRO A 165 15.57 -17.43 11.50
N LEU A 166 14.63 -16.51 11.52
CA LEU A 166 14.72 -15.32 12.37
C LEU A 166 14.77 -15.76 13.85
N GLY A 167 15.56 -15.05 14.64
CA GLY A 167 15.87 -15.42 16.02
C GLY A 167 16.81 -16.61 16.14
N ASN A 168 17.50 -17.00 15.07
CA ASN A 168 18.49 -18.07 15.13
C ASN A 168 19.59 -17.71 16.13
N ALA A 169 19.86 -18.63 17.06
CA ALA A 169 20.93 -18.52 18.05
C ALA A 169 22.08 -19.51 17.78
N ILE A 170 21.99 -20.28 16.70
CA ILE A 170 22.97 -21.30 16.31
C ILE A 170 23.93 -20.72 15.27
N GLY A 171 25.23 -21.02 15.42
CA GLY A 171 26.31 -20.54 14.57
C GLY A 171 27.13 -19.41 15.23
N PHE A 172 28.32 -19.14 14.69
CA PHE A 172 29.16 -18.04 15.14
C PHE A 172 29.75 -17.26 13.94
N PRO A 173 29.17 -16.09 13.56
CA PRO A 173 27.99 -15.47 14.19
C PRO A 173 26.68 -16.23 13.85
N PRO A 174 25.63 -16.09 14.68
CA PRO A 174 24.30 -16.59 14.31
C PRO A 174 23.76 -15.79 13.12
N THR A 175 23.25 -16.49 12.11
CA THR A 175 22.74 -15.91 10.85
C THR A 175 21.32 -16.38 10.54
N ALA A 176 20.57 -15.55 9.84
CA ALA A 176 19.26 -15.90 9.29
C ALA A 176 19.27 -15.77 7.76
N ASN A 177 18.39 -16.48 7.06
CA ASN A 177 18.24 -16.31 5.62
C ASN A 177 17.77 -14.89 5.30
N MET A 178 18.26 -14.38 4.17
CA MET A 178 17.88 -13.08 3.65
C MET A 178 17.31 -13.22 2.26
N GLY A 179 16.52 -12.24 1.85
CA GLY A 179 16.13 -12.02 0.48
C GLY A 179 16.73 -10.71 -0.06
N ALA A 180 16.47 -10.42 -1.32
CA ALA A 180 16.85 -9.15 -1.94
C ALA A 180 15.67 -8.55 -2.71
N THR A 181 15.38 -7.28 -2.45
CA THR A 181 14.19 -6.59 -2.98
C THR A 181 14.19 -6.42 -4.49
N ASN A 182 15.36 -6.48 -5.13
CA ASN A 182 15.54 -6.30 -6.57
C ASN A 182 15.53 -7.62 -7.36
N GLN A 183 15.25 -8.75 -6.72
CA GLN A 183 15.24 -10.07 -7.35
C GLN A 183 13.82 -10.58 -7.59
N THR A 184 13.69 -11.46 -8.58
CA THR A 184 12.44 -12.14 -8.94
C THR A 184 12.57 -13.66 -9.01
N ASN A 185 13.79 -14.19 -8.98
CA ASN A 185 14.07 -15.61 -8.77
C ASN A 185 14.02 -15.92 -7.26
N SER A 186 14.42 -17.12 -6.85
CA SER A 186 14.44 -17.54 -5.44
C SER A 186 15.20 -16.62 -4.49
N ASP A 187 16.11 -15.78 -5.00
CA ASP A 187 16.87 -14.83 -4.20
C ASP A 187 16.01 -13.69 -3.64
N TRP A 188 14.78 -13.50 -4.15
CA TRP A 188 13.84 -12.52 -3.59
C TRP A 188 13.55 -12.80 -2.11
N ILE A 189 13.52 -14.09 -1.73
CA ILE A 189 13.27 -14.56 -0.36
C ILE A 189 14.48 -15.27 0.27
N ASN A 190 15.33 -15.91 -0.53
CA ASN A 190 16.42 -16.75 -0.06
C ASN A 190 17.72 -16.49 -0.87
N ALA A 191 18.15 -15.25 -0.90
CA ALA A 191 19.50 -14.92 -1.31
C ALA A 191 20.46 -15.54 -0.28
N VAL A 192 21.39 -16.36 -0.73
CA VAL A 192 22.39 -17.09 0.10
C VAL A 192 23.43 -16.15 0.77
N ASN A 193 23.05 -14.91 1.05
CA ASN A 193 23.81 -13.94 1.83
C ASN A 193 23.48 -14.11 3.32
N PHE A 194 24.50 -14.43 4.11
CA PHE A 194 24.35 -14.62 5.55
C PHE A 194 24.91 -13.40 6.29
N VAL A 195 24.01 -12.62 6.87
CA VAL A 195 24.37 -11.52 7.78
C VAL A 195 24.06 -11.95 9.20
N GLY A 196 24.84 -11.46 10.17
CA GLY A 196 24.59 -11.74 11.58
C GLY A 196 23.23 -11.19 12.03
N VAL A 197 22.46 -11.96 12.80
CA VAL A 197 21.09 -11.60 13.21
C VAL A 197 20.99 -10.30 14.02
N GLY A 198 22.11 -9.83 14.59
CA GLY A 198 22.20 -8.55 15.28
C GLY A 198 22.19 -7.31 14.36
N GLN A 199 22.40 -7.49 13.06
CA GLN A 199 22.37 -6.39 12.09
C GLN A 199 20.94 -6.00 11.73
N SER A 200 20.74 -4.71 11.50
CA SER A 200 19.45 -4.19 11.04
C SER A 200 19.30 -4.37 9.53
N ALA A 201 18.17 -4.94 9.10
CA ALA A 201 17.77 -4.99 7.70
C ALA A 201 16.26 -4.77 7.58
N TYR A 202 15.79 -4.67 6.34
CA TYR A 202 14.37 -4.47 6.02
C TYR A 202 13.58 -5.77 6.14
N LEU A 203 12.26 -5.70 6.10
CA LEU A 203 11.36 -6.85 6.07
C LEU A 203 10.37 -6.68 4.93
N TYR A 204 9.84 -7.77 4.40
CA TYR A 204 8.61 -7.68 3.61
C TYR A 204 7.39 -7.70 4.52
N GLY A 205 6.39 -6.91 4.16
CA GLY A 205 5.05 -6.96 4.75
C GLY A 205 4.02 -7.46 3.76
N MET A 206 3.06 -8.24 4.24
CA MET A 206 1.92 -8.72 3.48
C MET A 206 0.62 -8.48 4.26
N SER A 207 -0.43 -8.04 3.57
CA SER A 207 -1.74 -7.87 4.15
C SER A 207 -2.47 -9.21 4.35
N SER A 208 -3.48 -9.23 5.22
CA SER A 208 -4.60 -10.17 5.09
C SER A 208 -5.25 -10.06 3.71
N VAL A 209 -6.10 -11.03 3.36
CA VAL A 209 -6.93 -10.94 2.16
C VAL A 209 -7.78 -9.66 2.24
N LEU A 210 -7.66 -8.83 1.22
CA LEU A 210 -8.45 -7.64 0.99
C LEU A 210 -9.57 -7.98 0.02
N THR A 211 -10.69 -7.31 0.18
CA THR A 211 -11.82 -7.34 -0.77
C THR A 211 -11.99 -5.94 -1.31
N VAL A 212 -12.02 -5.78 -2.64
CA VAL A 212 -12.23 -4.47 -3.26
C VAL A 212 -13.54 -3.85 -2.74
N PRO A 213 -13.51 -2.65 -2.14
CA PRO A 213 -14.69 -2.00 -1.60
C PRO A 213 -15.72 -1.75 -2.70
N SER A 214 -16.99 -1.97 -2.38
CA SER A 214 -18.08 -1.50 -3.24
C SER A 214 -18.27 0.00 -3.01
N ALA A 215 -18.52 0.75 -4.08
CA ALA A 215 -18.93 2.14 -3.94
C ALA A 215 -20.18 2.19 -3.07
N ALA A 216 -20.17 3.05 -2.04
CA ALA A 216 -21.39 3.32 -1.29
C ALA A 216 -22.43 3.87 -2.28
N VAL A 217 -23.52 3.13 -2.49
CA VAL A 217 -24.69 3.67 -3.19
C VAL A 217 -25.26 4.78 -2.31
N SER A 218 -25.02 6.04 -2.68
CA SER A 218 -25.73 7.16 -2.10
C SER A 218 -27.19 7.02 -2.53
N VAL A 219 -28.04 6.48 -1.64
CA VAL A 219 -29.48 6.61 -1.80
C VAL A 219 -29.77 8.11 -1.75
N PRO A 220 -30.32 8.74 -2.80
CA PRO A 220 -30.73 10.13 -2.72
C PRO A 220 -31.74 10.23 -1.58
N GLU A 221 -31.46 11.09 -0.59
CA GLU A 221 -32.47 11.41 0.40
C GLU A 221 -33.71 11.92 -0.36
N PRO A 222 -34.92 11.44 -0.04
CA PRO A 222 -36.11 12.00 -0.65
C PRO A 222 -36.15 13.48 -0.29
N SER A 223 -35.97 14.32 -1.31
CA SER A 223 -36.18 15.77 -1.21
C SER A 223 -37.51 15.99 -0.52
N SER A 224 -37.49 16.40 0.74
CA SER A 224 -38.70 16.74 1.50
C SER A 224 -39.18 18.10 1.00
N LEU A 225 -39.66 18.13 -0.25
CA LEU A 225 -40.32 19.25 -0.88
C LEU A 225 -41.78 19.26 -0.42
N LEU A 226 -42.00 19.53 0.86
CA LEU A 226 -43.34 19.84 1.38
C LEU A 226 -43.31 21.20 2.10
N GLY A 227 -43.51 22.23 1.28
CA GLY A 227 -44.56 23.23 1.52
C GLY A 227 -44.37 24.18 2.71
N PHE A 228 -43.62 25.25 2.50
CA PHE A 228 -43.91 26.52 3.17
C PHE A 228 -45.29 27.04 2.71
N ILE A 229 -46.37 26.68 3.39
CA ILE A 229 -47.63 27.46 3.30
C ILE A 229 -47.50 28.59 4.32
N THR A 230 -47.01 29.73 3.85
CA THR A 230 -47.17 31.02 4.52
C THR A 230 -48.65 31.41 4.43
N LEU A 231 -49.42 31.18 5.50
CA LEU A 231 -50.78 31.69 5.62
C LEU A 231 -50.73 33.19 5.95
N GLY A 232 -50.41 34.00 4.95
CA GLY A 232 -50.50 35.45 5.00
C GLY A 232 -51.96 35.89 4.93
N GLY A 233 -52.45 36.50 6.01
CA GLY A 233 -53.80 37.07 6.08
C GLY A 233 -53.99 38.18 5.05
N LEU A 234 -55.04 38.05 4.23
CA LEU A 234 -55.55 39.12 3.38
C LEU A 234 -57.03 39.34 3.72
N MET A 235 -57.28 40.20 4.71
CA MET A 235 -58.59 40.78 4.97
C MET A 235 -58.71 42.03 4.09
N LEU A 236 -59.46 41.95 2.98
CA LEU A 236 -59.90 43.12 2.23
C LEU A 236 -61.42 43.14 2.17
N GLY A 237 -62.00 44.14 2.84
CA GLY A 237 -63.44 44.39 2.91
C GLY A 237 -64.02 44.95 1.60
N GLY A 238 -65.33 44.83 1.45
CA GLY A 238 -66.12 45.44 0.39
C GLY A 238 -67.55 45.66 0.84
N ALA A 239 -67.87 46.92 1.09
CA ALA A 239 -69.13 47.41 1.64
C ALA A 239 -70.26 47.52 0.58
N VAL A 240 -71.48 47.20 1.03
CA VAL A 240 -72.72 48.01 0.86
C VAL A 240 -73.50 48.05 -0.49
N ARG A 241 -74.84 47.86 -0.31
CA ARG A 241 -76.04 48.39 -1.01
C ARG A 241 -76.66 47.67 -2.23
N LYS A 242 -77.93 47.25 -2.06
CA LYS A 242 -79.16 47.70 -2.80
C LYS A 242 -80.40 47.00 -2.21
N ALA A 243 -81.29 47.65 -1.44
CA ALA A 243 -82.48 48.43 -1.80
C ALA A 243 -83.68 47.67 -2.45
N ARG A 244 -84.78 47.59 -1.64
CA ARG A 244 -86.24 47.66 -1.93
C ARG A 244 -86.92 46.62 -2.84
N LYS A 245 -87.91 45.92 -2.27
CA LYS A 245 -89.34 46.31 -2.32
C LYS A 245 -90.05 45.81 -1.07
#